data_AF-D7AZ79-F1
#
_entry.id   AF-D7AZ79-F1
#
_cell.length_a   1.000
_cell.length_b   1.000
_cell.length_c   1.000
_cell.angle_alpha   90.00
_cell.angle_beta   90.00
_cell.angle_gamma   90.00
#
_symmetry.space_group_name_H-M   'P 1'
#
loop_
_entity.id
_entity.type
_entity.pdbx_description
1 polymer ?
#
loop_
_entity_poly.entity_id
_entity_poly.type
_entity_poly.pdbx_seq_one_letter_code
_entity_poly.pdbx_strand_id
1 'polypeptide(L)'
;MNQQRPPLFLRIRAYAHRDPRGYAIRAGLVGGLFFGAVTGLFWALFLRSVGDSAVWALPFGAVSGAFFGVFITVVIVRSLPSTPLPPGTDRAGMREAARLVRGGVPGTDPLVNQIARHQAEAVLRQQYWPKTMSAVFGMGLATNLWAVTDSTTGLGFWGSIVGLVVFPLMLFVAMPLTARNRRRARAFLTALEEGPGPRPDA
;
A
#
# COMPACT_ATOMS: atom_id res chain seq x y z
N MET A 1 35.12 -2.59 15.61
CA MET A 1 34.12 -1.91 14.75
C MET A 1 32.77 -2.54 15.01
N ASN A 2 31.88 -1.86 15.75
CA ASN A 2 30.55 -2.38 16.07
C ASN A 2 29.70 -2.44 14.79
N GLN A 3 29.49 -3.64 14.25
CA GLN A 3 28.54 -3.87 13.17
C GLN A 3 27.13 -3.63 13.70
N GLN A 4 26.67 -2.38 13.61
CA GLN A 4 25.28 -2.04 13.89
C GLN A 4 24.39 -2.87 12.98
N ARG A 5 23.60 -3.74 13.62
CA ARG A 5 22.58 -4.54 12.96
C ARG A 5 21.71 -3.62 12.10
N PRO A 6 21.55 -3.88 10.78
CA PRO A 6 20.74 -3.02 9.94
C PRO A 6 19.29 -2.98 10.47
N PRO A 7 18.62 -1.82 10.40
CA PRO A 7 17.27 -1.65 10.93
C PRO A 7 16.25 -2.59 10.26
N LEU A 8 15.20 -2.94 11.01
CA LEU A 8 14.21 -3.97 10.65
C LEU A 8 13.60 -3.79 9.25
N PHE A 9 13.22 -2.56 8.90
CA PHE A 9 12.64 -2.25 7.59
C PHE A 9 13.56 -2.60 6.42
N LEU A 10 14.89 -2.50 6.59
CA LEU A 10 15.86 -2.86 5.56
C LEU A 10 15.97 -4.38 5.39
N ARG A 11 15.89 -5.12 6.49
CA ARG A 11 15.92 -6.59 6.45
C ARG A 11 14.67 -7.14 5.77
N ILE A 12 13.51 -6.56 6.09
CA ILE A 12 12.23 -6.91 5.47
C ILE A 12 12.28 -6.65 3.96
N ARG A 13 12.80 -5.49 3.55
CA ARG A 13 12.93 -5.14 2.12
C ARG A 13 13.90 -6.05 1.37
N ALA A 14 15.05 -6.39 1.98
CA ALA A 14 16.01 -7.32 1.41
C ALA A 14 15.42 -8.74 1.29
N TYR A 15 14.68 -9.19 2.31
CA TYR A 15 13.97 -10.47 2.28
C TYR A 15 12.89 -10.50 1.19
N ALA A 16 12.10 -9.42 1.06
CA ALA A 16 11.07 -9.29 0.03
C ALA A 16 11.62 -9.31 -1.40
N HIS A 17 12.86 -8.84 -1.60
CA HIS A 17 13.53 -8.96 -2.90
C HIS A 17 14.11 -10.35 -3.17
N ARG A 18 14.56 -11.08 -2.14
CA ARG A 18 15.14 -12.42 -2.29
C ARG A 18 14.08 -13.50 -2.48
N ASP A 19 12.95 -13.39 -1.78
CA ASP A 19 11.83 -14.33 -1.86
C ASP A 19 10.49 -13.55 -1.91
N PRO A 20 10.13 -13.01 -3.09
CA PRO A 20 8.95 -12.17 -3.25
C PRO A 20 7.64 -12.91 -2.94
N ARG A 21 7.54 -14.19 -3.32
CA ARG A 21 6.35 -15.01 -3.08
C ARG A 21 6.21 -15.39 -1.61
N GLY A 22 7.30 -15.85 -0.97
CA GLY A 22 7.29 -16.18 0.45
C GLY A 22 7.00 -14.95 1.33
N TYR A 23 7.54 -13.79 0.98
CA TYR A 23 7.21 -12.53 1.65
C TYR A 23 5.71 -12.18 1.49
N ALA A 24 5.17 -12.25 0.28
CA ALA A 24 3.77 -11.94 0.01
C ALA A 24 2.81 -12.83 0.82
N ILE A 25 3.07 -14.14 0.87
CA ILE A 25 2.26 -15.10 1.62
C ILE A 25 2.32 -14.80 3.12
N ARG A 26 3.51 -14.54 3.68
CA ARG A 26 3.67 -14.20 5.10
C ARG A 26 2.99 -12.87 5.45
N ALA A 27 3.15 -11.85 4.61
CA ALA A 27 2.51 -10.56 4.79
C ALA A 27 0.98 -10.68 4.71
N GLY A 28 0.46 -11.49 3.78
CA GLY A 28 -0.97 -11.78 3.68
C GLY A 28 -1.50 -12.56 4.88
N LEU A 29 -0.78 -13.55 5.38
CA LEU A 29 -1.15 -14.29 6.60
C LEU A 29 -1.22 -13.37 7.82
N VAL A 30 -0.16 -12.59 8.06
CA VAL A 30 -0.11 -11.66 9.20
C VAL A 30 -1.19 -10.59 9.07
N GLY A 31 -1.35 -10.00 7.89
CA GLY A 31 -2.35 -8.98 7.62
C GLY A 31 -3.78 -9.52 7.75
N GLY A 32 -4.04 -10.71 7.21
CA GLY A 32 -5.34 -11.39 7.29
C GLY A 32 -5.70 -11.78 8.72
N LEU A 33 -4.75 -12.33 9.49
CA LEU A 33 -4.99 -12.68 10.90
C LEU A 33 -5.27 -11.43 11.75
N PHE A 34 -4.49 -10.37 11.57
CA PHE A 34 -4.73 -9.10 12.26
C PHE A 34 -6.09 -8.50 11.89
N PHE A 35 -6.40 -8.42 10.59
CA PHE A 35 -7.67 -7.88 10.10
C PHE A 35 -8.87 -8.71 10.58
N GLY A 36 -8.76 -10.04 10.54
CA GLY A 36 -9.80 -10.95 11.02
C GLY A 36 -10.01 -10.85 12.53
N ALA A 37 -8.95 -10.70 13.31
CA ALA A 37 -9.05 -10.50 14.75
C ALA A 37 -9.75 -9.18 15.11
N VAL A 38 -9.40 -8.08 14.43
CA VAL A 38 -10.05 -6.77 14.62
C VAL A 38 -11.51 -6.83 14.20
N THR A 39 -11.81 -7.43 13.05
CA THR A 39 -13.18 -7.55 12.53
C THR A 39 -14.04 -8.45 13.42
N GLY A 40 -13.48 -9.58 13.89
CA GLY A 40 -14.15 -10.48 14.83
C GLY A 40 -14.42 -9.80 16.16
N LEU A 41 -13.46 -9.06 16.72
CA LEU A 41 -13.67 -8.30 17.95
C LEU A 41 -14.78 -7.24 17.77
N PHE A 42 -14.76 -6.51 16.65
CA PHE A 42 -15.80 -5.54 16.32
C PHE A 42 -17.20 -6.19 16.28
N TRP A 43 -17.35 -7.30 15.55
CA TRP A 43 -18.63 -8.02 15.47
C TRP A 43 -19.07 -8.61 16.81
N ALA A 44 -18.13 -9.09 17.63
CA ALA A 44 -18.45 -9.64 18.95
C ALA A 44 -19.06 -8.58 19.86
N LEU A 45 -18.50 -7.37 19.83
CA LEU A 45 -18.98 -6.24 20.60
C LEU A 45 -20.32 -5.72 20.06
N PHE A 46 -20.47 -5.66 18.74
CA PHE A 46 -21.71 -5.24 18.10
C PHE A 46 -22.87 -6.20 18.38
N LEU A 47 -22.68 -7.50 18.16
CA LEU A 47 -23.71 -8.51 18.42
C LEU A 47 -24.14 -8.50 19.89
N ARG A 48 -23.17 -8.38 20.80
CA ARG A 48 -23.45 -8.24 22.23
C ARG A 48 -24.24 -6.98 22.57
N SER A 49 -24.04 -5.87 21.85
CA SER A 49 -24.82 -4.64 22.06
C SER A 49 -26.27 -4.72 21.60
N VAL A 50 -26.57 -5.57 20.61
CA VAL A 50 -27.95 -5.81 20.12
C VAL A 50 -28.63 -7.00 20.79
N GLY A 51 -28.00 -7.57 21.83
CA GLY A 51 -28.53 -8.70 22.59
C GLY A 51 -28.40 -10.06 21.90
N ASP A 52 -27.60 -10.15 20.83
CA ASP A 52 -27.39 -11.37 20.06
C ASP A 52 -26.10 -12.12 20.48
N SER A 53 -25.97 -13.36 20.04
CA SER A 53 -24.84 -14.23 20.40
C SER A 53 -23.55 -13.80 19.72
N ALA A 54 -22.55 -13.45 20.54
CA ALA A 54 -21.20 -13.11 20.08
C ALA A 54 -20.46 -14.30 19.40
N VAL A 55 -21.00 -15.52 19.46
CA VAL A 55 -20.41 -16.71 18.80
C VAL A 55 -20.31 -16.51 17.29
N TRP A 56 -21.24 -15.79 16.68
CA TRP A 56 -21.23 -15.49 15.24
C TRP A 56 -20.11 -14.53 14.83
N ALA A 57 -19.48 -13.82 15.76
CA ALA A 57 -18.37 -12.94 15.45
C ALA A 57 -17.11 -13.69 15.00
N LEU A 58 -16.92 -14.93 15.47
CA LEU A 58 -15.79 -15.78 15.09
C LEU A 58 -15.79 -16.13 13.59
N PRO A 59 -16.88 -16.68 13.00
CA PRO A 59 -16.91 -16.92 11.55
C PRO A 59 -16.81 -15.62 10.74
N PHE A 60 -17.40 -14.50 11.18
CA PHE A 60 -17.21 -13.21 10.49
C PHE A 60 -15.75 -12.76 10.49
N GLY A 61 -15.07 -12.83 11.64
CA GLY A 61 -13.64 -12.53 11.74
C GLY A 61 -12.76 -13.45 10.91
N ALA A 62 -13.02 -14.77 10.95
CA ALA A 62 -12.25 -15.76 10.21
C ALA A 62 -12.41 -15.57 8.69
N VAL A 63 -13.64 -15.43 8.20
CA VAL A 63 -13.94 -15.26 6.77
C VAL A 63 -13.35 -13.94 6.25
N SER A 64 -13.59 -12.83 6.95
CA SER A 64 -13.05 -11.52 6.56
C SER A 64 -11.52 -11.50 6.57
N GLY A 65 -10.89 -12.10 7.59
CA GLY A 65 -9.44 -12.24 7.67
C GLY A 65 -8.85 -13.08 6.55
N ALA A 66 -9.48 -14.21 6.19
CA ALA A 66 -9.06 -15.06 5.08
C ALA A 66 -9.14 -14.31 3.75
N PHE A 67 -10.29 -13.66 3.46
CA PHE A 67 -10.45 -12.86 2.24
C PHE A 67 -9.43 -11.73 2.15
N PHE A 68 -9.23 -10.99 3.25
CA PHE A 68 -8.27 -9.91 3.28
C PHE A 68 -6.82 -10.40 3.10
N GLY A 69 -6.46 -11.50 3.76
CA GLY A 69 -5.12 -12.10 3.63
C GLY A 69 -4.82 -12.59 2.22
N VAL A 70 -5.78 -13.26 1.58
CA VAL A 70 -5.68 -13.66 0.16
C VAL A 70 -5.57 -12.43 -0.73
N PHE A 71 -6.41 -11.43 -0.53
CA PHE A 71 -6.37 -10.19 -1.29
C PHE A 71 -5.01 -9.50 -1.19
N ILE A 72 -4.46 -9.30 0.01
CA ILE A 72 -3.14 -8.71 0.22
C ILE A 72 -2.05 -9.55 -0.44
N THR A 73 -2.10 -10.88 -0.29
CA THR A 73 -1.14 -11.78 -0.95
C THR A 73 -1.15 -11.57 -2.46
N VAL A 74 -2.33 -11.59 -3.08
CA VAL A 74 -2.50 -11.40 -4.53
C VAL A 74 -2.02 -10.02 -4.97
N VAL A 75 -2.36 -8.96 -4.23
CA VAL A 75 -1.91 -7.60 -4.51
C VAL A 75 -0.39 -7.51 -4.45
N ILE A 76 0.24 -8.05 -3.41
CA ILE A 76 1.70 -8.01 -3.27
C ILE A 76 2.36 -8.83 -4.39
N VAL A 77 1.92 -10.06 -4.65
CA VAL A 77 2.48 -10.91 -5.72
C VAL A 77 2.37 -10.24 -7.08
N ARG A 78 1.23 -9.59 -7.38
CA ARG A 78 1.03 -8.87 -8.66
C ARG A 78 1.80 -7.55 -8.73
N SER A 79 2.11 -6.94 -7.59
CA SER A 79 2.82 -5.66 -7.51
C SER A 79 4.34 -5.80 -7.47
N LEU A 80 4.87 -7.01 -7.20
CA LEU A 80 6.31 -7.24 -7.14
C LEU A 80 6.90 -7.31 -8.56
N PRO A 81 8.04 -6.63 -8.81
CA PRO A 81 8.72 -6.73 -10.09
C PRO A 81 9.13 -8.18 -10.36
N SER A 82 8.85 -8.67 -11.57
CA SER A 82 9.27 -10.00 -12.02
C SER A 82 10.77 -10.06 -12.38
N THR A 83 11.42 -8.92 -12.59
CA THR A 83 12.85 -8.80 -12.82
C THR A 83 13.60 -8.58 -11.50
N PRO A 84 14.57 -9.44 -11.14
CA PRO A 84 15.49 -9.20 -10.04
C PRO A 84 16.21 -7.86 -10.22
N LEU A 85 16.46 -7.14 -9.12
CA LEU A 85 17.31 -5.95 -9.17
C LEU A 85 18.72 -6.33 -9.65
N PRO A 86 19.42 -5.47 -10.42
CA PRO A 86 20.78 -5.73 -10.86
C PRO A 86 21.70 -6.09 -9.68
N PRO A 87 22.53 -7.14 -9.81
CA PRO A 87 23.49 -7.51 -8.76
C PRO A 87 24.46 -6.34 -8.51
N GLY A 88 24.65 -5.95 -7.25
CA GLY A 88 25.47 -4.79 -6.87
C GLY A 88 24.69 -3.50 -6.57
N THR A 89 23.35 -3.54 -6.54
CA THR A 89 22.53 -2.37 -6.17
C THR A 89 22.83 -1.89 -4.73
N ASP A 90 23.55 -0.77 -4.59
CA ASP A 90 23.80 -0.14 -3.30
C ASP A 90 22.60 0.68 -2.80
N ARG A 91 22.50 0.85 -1.47
CA ARG A 91 21.44 1.59 -0.77
C ARG A 91 21.34 3.05 -1.24
N ALA A 92 22.48 3.67 -1.56
CA ALA A 92 22.52 5.01 -2.11
C ALA A 92 21.82 5.06 -3.48
N GLY A 93 22.16 4.13 -4.37
CA GLY A 93 21.55 4.01 -5.70
C GLY A 93 20.03 3.77 -5.66
N MET A 94 19.53 2.97 -4.71
CA MET A 94 18.07 2.80 -4.55
C MET A 94 17.34 4.08 -4.12
N ARG A 95 17.96 4.87 -3.23
CA ARG A 95 17.38 6.13 -2.74
C ARG A 95 17.40 7.19 -3.82
N GLU A 96 18.49 7.25 -4.58
CA GLU A 96 18.65 8.16 -5.70
C GLU A 96 17.67 7.83 -6.82
N ALA A 97 17.57 6.56 -7.21
CA ALA A 97 16.55 6.08 -8.15
C ALA A 97 15.13 6.48 -7.70
N ALA A 98 14.81 6.31 -6.42
CA ALA A 98 13.51 6.73 -5.87
C ALA A 98 13.30 8.25 -5.86
N ARG A 99 14.38 9.04 -5.83
CA ARG A 99 14.33 10.51 -5.99
C ARG A 99 14.08 10.86 -7.46
N LEU A 100 14.75 10.21 -8.40
CA LEU A 100 14.56 10.42 -9.84
C LEU A 100 13.12 10.11 -10.28
N VAL A 101 12.56 8.97 -9.85
CA VAL A 101 11.15 8.63 -10.13
C VAL A 101 10.18 9.63 -9.50
N ARG A 102 10.51 10.18 -8.32
CA ARG A 102 9.70 11.25 -7.68
C ARG A 102 9.88 12.60 -8.36
N GLY A 103 11.04 12.87 -8.97
CA GLY A 103 11.30 14.04 -9.77
C GLY A 103 10.64 13.97 -11.15
N GLY A 104 10.47 12.76 -11.68
CA GLY A 104 9.98 12.54 -13.04
C GLY A 104 11.04 12.77 -14.12
N VAL A 105 12.32 12.83 -13.74
CA VAL A 105 13.43 13.19 -14.64
C VAL A 105 14.56 12.16 -14.51
N PRO A 106 15.14 11.65 -15.61
CA PRO A 106 16.31 10.79 -15.59
C PRO A 106 17.57 11.52 -15.08
N GLY A 107 18.42 10.78 -14.38
CA GLY A 107 19.72 11.26 -13.90
C GLY A 107 20.81 11.07 -14.96
N THR A 108 22.05 11.42 -14.60
CA THR A 108 23.22 11.27 -15.48
C THR A 108 23.82 9.87 -15.46
N ASP A 109 23.58 9.08 -14.41
CA ASP A 109 24.11 7.72 -14.27
C ASP A 109 23.17 6.67 -14.92
N PRO A 110 23.63 5.95 -15.96
CA PRO A 110 22.85 4.90 -16.61
C PRO A 110 22.38 3.78 -15.67
N LEU A 111 23.20 3.41 -14.68
CA LEU A 111 22.86 2.33 -13.74
C LEU A 111 21.72 2.74 -12.80
N VAL A 112 21.77 3.97 -12.29
CA VAL A 112 20.71 4.52 -11.43
C VAL A 112 19.42 4.72 -12.23
N ASN A 113 19.51 5.11 -13.50
CA ASN A 113 18.37 5.20 -14.41
C ASN A 113 17.72 3.85 -14.66
N GLN A 114 18.49 2.77 -14.78
CA GLN A 114 17.95 1.41 -14.92
C GLN A 114 17.19 0.97 -13.66
N ILE A 115 17.72 1.26 -12.47
CA ILE A 115 17.03 1.00 -11.19
C ILE A 115 15.75 1.85 -11.09
N ALA A 116 15.82 3.12 -11.47
CA ALA A 116 14.69 4.04 -11.46
C ALA A 116 13.59 3.61 -12.44
N ARG A 117 13.96 3.12 -13.63
CA ARG A 117 13.04 2.53 -14.61
C ARG A 117 12.27 1.36 -14.01
N HIS A 118 12.95 0.41 -13.38
CA HIS A 118 12.28 -0.71 -12.71
C HIS A 118 11.33 -0.25 -11.59
N GLN A 119 11.70 0.78 -10.83
CA GLN A 119 10.81 1.35 -9.81
C GLN A 119 9.59 2.04 -10.42
N ALA A 120 9.76 2.82 -11.49
CA ALA A 120 8.67 3.48 -12.20
C ALA A 120 7.70 2.45 -12.81
N GLU A 121 8.22 1.41 -13.46
CA GLU A 121 7.42 0.30 -13.99
C GLU A 121 6.65 -0.41 -12.87
N ALA A 122 7.27 -0.68 -11.72
CA ALA A 122 6.61 -1.29 -10.57
C ALA A 122 5.44 -0.44 -10.05
N VAL A 123 5.63 0.89 -9.96
CA VAL A 123 4.56 1.82 -9.58
C VAL A 123 3.39 1.78 -10.56
N LEU A 124 3.66 1.61 -11.86
CA LEU A 124 2.63 1.57 -12.89
C LEU A 124 1.91 0.21 -12.98
N ARG A 125 2.62 -0.88 -12.70
CA ARG A 125 2.07 -2.25 -12.62
C ARG A 125 1.07 -2.42 -11.48
N GLN A 126 1.17 -1.62 -10.42
CA GLN A 126 0.15 -1.64 -9.37
C GLN A 126 -1.23 -1.32 -9.95
N GLN A 127 -2.18 -2.21 -9.69
CA GLN A 127 -3.58 -2.07 -10.11
C GLN A 127 -4.18 -0.84 -9.41
N TYR A 128 -4.39 0.25 -10.16
CA TYR A 128 -4.96 1.49 -9.61
C TYR A 128 -6.32 1.74 -10.22
N TRP A 129 -7.38 1.56 -9.43
CA TRP A 129 -8.78 1.73 -9.85
C TRP A 129 -9.37 2.96 -9.15
N PRO A 130 -9.05 4.18 -9.60
CA PRO A 130 -9.39 5.40 -8.88
C PRO A 130 -10.89 5.54 -8.66
N LYS A 131 -11.71 5.21 -9.67
CA LYS A 131 -13.18 5.30 -9.56
C LYS A 131 -13.74 4.33 -8.52
N THR A 132 -13.27 3.09 -8.53
CA THR A 132 -13.71 2.07 -7.57
C THR A 132 -13.25 2.41 -6.16
N MET A 133 -11.98 2.82 -5.99
CA MET A 133 -11.44 3.21 -4.68
C MET A 133 -12.15 4.46 -4.13
N SER A 134 -12.40 5.48 -4.96
CA SER A 134 -13.13 6.67 -4.52
C SER A 134 -14.58 6.35 -4.15
N ALA A 135 -15.24 5.47 -4.91
CA ALA A 135 -16.60 5.04 -4.59
C ALA A 135 -16.64 4.26 -3.26
N VAL A 136 -15.73 3.30 -3.06
CA VAL A 136 -15.66 2.50 -1.83
C VAL A 136 -15.36 3.37 -0.61
N PHE A 137 -14.33 4.23 -0.70
CA PHE A 137 -13.99 5.10 0.43
C PHE A 137 -15.01 6.22 0.66
N GLY A 138 -15.62 6.76 -0.41
CA GLY A 138 -16.68 7.75 -0.30
C GLY A 138 -17.94 7.17 0.34
N MET A 139 -18.32 5.96 -0.05
CA MET A 139 -19.42 5.21 0.59
C MET A 139 -19.08 4.91 2.05
N GLY A 140 -17.87 4.43 2.34
CA GLY A 140 -17.40 4.22 3.71
C GLY A 140 -17.51 5.50 4.55
N LEU A 141 -17.05 6.64 4.04
CA LEU A 141 -17.20 7.93 4.72
C LEU A 141 -18.67 8.28 4.97
N ALA A 142 -19.53 8.17 3.97
CA ALA A 142 -20.95 8.49 4.09
C ALA A 142 -21.65 7.61 5.14
N THR A 143 -21.39 6.30 5.13
CA THR A 143 -21.93 5.36 6.12
C THR A 143 -21.48 5.70 7.54
N ASN A 144 -20.21 6.09 7.73
CA ASN A 144 -19.72 6.48 9.06
C ASN A 144 -20.29 7.82 9.52
N LEU A 145 -20.53 8.76 8.59
CA LEU A 145 -21.21 10.02 8.89
C LEU A 145 -22.64 9.74 9.37
N TRP A 146 -23.36 8.88 8.65
CA TRP A 146 -24.72 8.46 9.02
C TRP A 146 -24.74 7.77 10.39
N ALA A 147 -23.85 6.81 10.62
CA ALA A 147 -23.80 6.06 11.88
C ALA A 147 -23.57 6.96 13.12
N VAL A 148 -22.79 8.04 12.98
CA VAL A 148 -22.56 9.01 14.06
C VAL A 148 -23.79 9.88 14.34
N THR A 149 -24.70 10.06 13.38
CA THR A 149 -25.96 10.77 13.62
C THR A 149 -26.99 9.94 14.39
N ASP A 150 -26.92 8.61 14.28
CA ASP A 150 -27.89 7.69 14.88
C ASP A 150 -27.52 7.28 16.32
N SER A 151 -26.23 7.27 16.65
CA SER A 151 -25.75 6.98 18.01
C SER A 151 -24.57 7.85 18.40
N THR A 152 -24.65 8.41 19.62
CA THR A 152 -23.57 9.22 20.22
C THR A 152 -22.79 8.47 21.29
N THR A 153 -23.12 7.19 21.56
CA THR A 153 -22.50 6.39 22.63
C THR A 153 -22.20 4.96 22.19
N GLY A 154 -21.24 4.32 22.86
CA GLY A 154 -20.86 2.93 22.60
C GLY A 154 -19.69 2.74 21.63
N LEU A 155 -19.28 1.48 21.46
CA LEU A 155 -18.09 1.11 20.66
C LEU A 155 -18.30 1.32 19.15
N GLY A 156 -19.54 1.20 18.66
CA GLY A 156 -19.88 1.50 17.27
C GLY A 156 -19.63 2.96 16.91
N PHE A 157 -19.98 3.89 17.80
CA PHE A 157 -19.70 5.33 17.63
C PHE A 157 -18.20 5.61 17.48
N TRP A 158 -17.37 5.04 18.36
CA TRP A 158 -15.91 5.21 18.28
C TRP A 158 -15.30 4.59 17.01
N GLY A 159 -15.82 3.43 16.58
CA GLY A 159 -15.49 2.84 15.29
C GLY A 159 -15.79 3.80 14.14
N SER A 160 -16.94 4.47 14.20
CA SER A 160 -17.33 5.45 13.20
C SER A 160 -16.50 6.73 13.23
N ILE A 161 -16.12 7.23 14.41
CA ILE A 161 -15.16 8.34 14.56
C ILE A 161 -13.82 8.00 13.89
N VAL A 162 -13.30 6.79 14.10
CA VAL A 162 -12.06 6.35 13.42
C VAL A 162 -12.27 6.30 11.90
N GLY A 163 -13.40 5.77 11.45
CA GLY A 163 -13.78 5.78 10.03
C GLY A 163 -13.81 7.20 9.44
N LEU A 164 -14.36 8.16 10.16
CA LEU A 164 -14.40 9.57 9.79
C LEU A 164 -13.02 10.22 9.68
N VAL A 165 -11.98 9.67 10.31
CA VAL A 165 -10.60 10.14 10.13
C VAL A 165 -9.93 9.39 8.97
N VAL A 166 -10.08 8.07 8.91
CA VAL A 166 -9.38 7.21 7.96
C VAL A 166 -9.88 7.40 6.53
N PHE A 167 -11.19 7.42 6.29
CA PHE A 167 -11.73 7.53 4.93
C PHE A 167 -11.38 8.87 4.25
N PRO A 168 -11.47 10.04 4.91
CA PRO A 168 -11.00 11.29 4.32
C PRO A 168 -9.50 11.29 4.08
N LEU A 169 -8.69 10.74 4.98
CA LEU A 169 -7.25 10.63 4.76
C LEU A 169 -6.95 9.78 3.51
N MET A 170 -7.67 8.69 3.29
CA MET A 170 -7.52 7.89 2.09
C MET A 170 -7.94 8.65 0.82
N LEU A 171 -9.10 9.32 0.85
CA LEU A 171 -9.66 10.06 -0.29
C LEU A 171 -8.85 11.29 -0.68
N PHE A 172 -8.43 12.09 0.30
CA PHE A 172 -7.85 13.42 0.08
C PHE A 172 -6.33 13.45 0.19
N VAL A 173 -5.70 12.42 0.78
CA VAL A 173 -4.24 12.36 0.93
C VAL A 173 -3.66 11.16 0.17
N ALA A 174 -4.04 9.93 0.53
CA ALA A 174 -3.40 8.75 -0.03
C ALA A 174 -3.65 8.58 -1.54
N MET A 175 -4.89 8.75 -1.99
CA MET A 175 -5.25 8.63 -3.40
C MET A 175 -4.58 9.71 -4.27
N PRO A 176 -4.62 11.02 -3.92
CA PRO A 176 -3.91 12.05 -4.66
C PRO A 176 -2.40 11.83 -4.71
N LEU A 177 -1.79 11.40 -3.61
CA LEU A 177 -0.36 11.06 -3.58
C LEU A 177 -0.05 9.89 -4.53
N THR A 178 -0.89 8.86 -4.54
CA THR A 178 -0.75 7.72 -5.45
C THR A 178 -0.88 8.15 -6.91
N ALA A 179 -1.88 8.99 -7.22
CA ALA A 179 -2.06 9.54 -8.56
C ALA A 179 -0.85 10.40 -8.99
N ARG A 180 -0.34 11.25 -8.10
CA ARG A 180 0.85 12.07 -8.35
C ARG A 180 2.09 11.21 -8.60
N ASN A 181 2.29 10.16 -7.80
CA ASN A 181 3.41 9.24 -7.97
C ASN A 181 3.34 8.49 -9.30
N ARG A 182 2.14 8.05 -9.72
CA ARG A 182 1.95 7.42 -11.03
C ARG A 182 2.20 8.39 -12.19
N ARG A 183 1.74 9.64 -12.08
CA ARG A 183 2.02 10.67 -13.11
C ARG A 183 3.52 10.90 -13.26
N ARG A 184 4.26 11.00 -12.14
CA ARG A 184 5.72 11.17 -12.14
C ARG A 184 6.46 9.96 -12.67
N ALA A 185 6.02 8.75 -12.34
CA ALA A 185 6.57 7.53 -12.91
C ALA A 185 6.39 7.46 -14.43
N ARG A 186 5.23 7.90 -14.96
CA ARG A 186 5.03 8.03 -16.41
C ARG A 186 5.97 9.07 -17.02
N ALA A 187 6.01 10.26 -16.44
CA ALA A 187 6.89 11.34 -16.91
C ALA A 187 8.36 10.89 -16.96
N PHE A 188 8.82 10.16 -15.94
CA PHE A 188 10.16 9.58 -15.91
C PHE A 188 10.42 8.61 -17.08
N LEU A 189 9.48 7.70 -17.35
CA LEU A 189 9.63 6.73 -18.46
C LEU A 189 9.62 7.42 -19.82
N THR A 190 8.72 8.38 -20.02
CA THR A 190 8.66 9.19 -21.25
C THR A 190 9.96 9.97 -21.47
N ALA A 191 10.49 10.62 -20.43
CA ALA A 191 11.75 11.35 -20.50
C ALA A 191 12.97 10.44 -20.72
N LEU A 192 12.89 9.16 -20.33
CA LEU A 192 13.93 8.17 -20.59
C LEU A 192 13.87 7.67 -22.05
N GLU A 193 12.67 7.57 -22.63
CA GLU A 193 12.42 7.14 -24.02
C GLU A 193 12.76 8.23 -25.05
N GLU A 194 12.51 9.51 -24.73
CA GLU A 194 12.85 10.64 -25.60
C GLU A 194 14.38 10.89 -25.68
N GLY A 195 15.17 10.22 -24.84
CA GLY A 195 16.62 10.43 -24.72
C GLY A 195 16.94 11.84 -24.21
N PRO A 196 18.22 12.14 -23.89
CA PRO A 196 18.62 13.52 -23.71
C PRO A 196 18.52 14.19 -25.09
N GLY A 197 17.36 14.76 -25.42
CA GLY A 197 17.24 15.69 -26.53
C GLY A 197 18.31 16.77 -26.38
N PRO A 198 18.90 17.26 -27.50
CA PRO A 198 20.00 18.20 -27.44
C PRO A 198 19.59 19.38 -26.56
N ARG A 199 20.40 19.67 -25.54
CA ARG A 199 20.24 20.90 -24.76
C ARG A 199 20.22 22.05 -25.78
N PRO A 200 19.19 22.91 -25.80
CA PRO A 200 19.20 24.08 -26.66
C PRO A 200 20.42 24.97 -26.39
N ASP A 201 20.97 24.92 -25.18
CA ASP A 201 22.14 25.70 -24.79
C ASP A 201 22.99 24.91 -23.76
N ALA A 202 24.14 24.37 -24.16
CA ALA A 202 25.33 24.09 -23.32
C ALA A 202 26.50 23.58 -24.17
#